data_AF-A0A1I5XIM4-F1
#
_entry.id   AF-A0A1I5XIM4-F1
#
_cell.length_a   1.000
_cell.length_b   1.000
_cell.length_c   1.000
_cell.angle_alpha   90.00
_cell.angle_beta   90.00
_cell.angle_gamma   90.00
#
_symmetry.space_group_name_H-M   'P 1'
#
loop_
_entity.id
_entity.type
_entity.pdbx_description
1 polymer ?
#
loop_
_entity_poly.entity_id
_entity_poly.type
_entity_poly.pdbx_seq_one_letter_code
_entity_poly.pdbx_strand_id
1 'polypeptide(L)'
;MTSNTADPRTAPGRLTALERRVLAAQEAIEQADTEHAHWVLQHAYATLREQFPTATSAVVDTGLRRTLSAWTVSVNASADPLWTAAEAASAIATPNEIDEVVEGASWQIDTALQYYPPETLPGWSPKADEPGRYVLDLTAVPTVPDQDRQDSLPAGISRAVQETVDSWPWQVALAAREYCRGLVEARYLPLEETAEHDEVRAVLARTVAPADRAEFATLTAAHWEEGINYVHGLALGAVEVWETSEGYGPTYSLDHIVPIFQCSLARNGVSLREVSEAFGGDVRLVALAVADPSGRRAAPAEEPVRPLPKFYQRLGLPQNIVVTRSDIDAAYRARVRALRPDLVPTVCAAQRTAEKDDFAQVAEAYKVLSDPDARARYDREISPF
;
A
#
# COMPACT_ATOMS: atom_id res chain seq x y z
N MET A 1 -55.66 -11.39 36.56
CA MET A 1 -55.60 -11.83 35.14
C MET A 1 -56.06 -10.68 34.26
N THR A 2 -55.17 -9.74 33.96
CA THR A 2 -55.41 -8.64 33.02
C THR A 2 -54.56 -8.94 31.79
N SER A 3 -55.21 -9.47 30.76
CA SER A 3 -54.58 -9.80 29.48
C SER A 3 -54.13 -8.50 28.82
N ASN A 4 -52.81 -8.34 28.70
CA ASN A 4 -52.18 -7.25 27.97
C ASN A 4 -52.24 -7.58 26.47
N THR A 5 -53.28 -7.12 25.80
CA THR A 5 -53.41 -7.18 24.33
C THR A 5 -52.36 -6.26 23.70
N ALA A 6 -51.25 -6.85 23.27
CA ALA A 6 -50.23 -6.17 22.49
C ALA A 6 -50.82 -5.66 21.16
N ASP A 7 -50.63 -4.36 20.87
CA ASP A 7 -51.10 -3.70 19.66
C ASP A 7 -50.29 -4.18 18.44
N PRO A 8 -50.91 -4.86 17.44
CA PRO A 8 -50.23 -5.37 16.25
C PRO A 8 -49.69 -4.26 15.32
N ARG A 9 -49.83 -2.98 15.66
CA ARG A 9 -49.30 -1.84 14.90
C ARG A 9 -47.85 -1.45 15.22
N THR A 10 -47.17 -2.18 16.10
CA THR A 10 -45.72 -2.03 16.33
C THR A 10 -44.89 -3.05 15.53
N ALA A 11 -45.34 -3.41 14.33
CA ALA A 11 -44.46 -4.08 13.38
C ALA A 11 -43.44 -3.05 12.87
N PRO A 12 -42.12 -3.31 12.97
CA PRO A 12 -41.10 -2.39 12.46
C PRO A 12 -41.39 -2.10 10.98
N GLY A 13 -41.70 -0.83 10.68
CA GLY A 13 -42.06 -0.39 9.34
C GLY A 13 -40.96 -0.76 8.36
N ARG A 14 -41.29 -1.54 7.33
CA ARG A 14 -40.35 -1.82 6.24
C ARG A 14 -40.01 -0.50 5.57
N LEU A 15 -38.74 -0.08 5.70
CA LEU A 15 -38.20 1.06 4.96
C LEU A 15 -38.45 0.87 3.47
N THR A 16 -38.84 1.95 2.81
CA THR A 16 -38.93 2.03 1.36
C THR A 16 -37.56 1.82 0.72
N ALA A 17 -37.53 1.49 -0.58
CA ALA A 17 -36.28 1.37 -1.31
C ALA A 17 -35.49 2.70 -1.34
N LEU A 18 -36.18 3.85 -1.33
CA LEU A 18 -35.54 5.16 -1.28
C LEU A 18 -34.90 5.42 0.07
N GLU A 19 -35.61 5.17 1.18
CA GLU A 19 -35.07 5.35 2.54
C GLU A 19 -33.82 4.48 2.77
N ARG A 20 -33.80 3.24 2.27
CA ARG A 20 -32.60 2.39 2.34
C ARG A 20 -31.41 2.97 1.56
N ARG A 21 -31.66 3.56 0.39
CA ARG A 21 -30.60 4.21 -0.40
C ARG A 21 -30.08 5.48 0.27
N VAL A 22 -30.96 6.27 0.88
CA VAL A 22 -30.57 7.47 1.63
C VAL A 22 -29.74 7.10 2.85
N LEU A 23 -30.17 6.10 3.63
CA LEU A 23 -29.40 5.61 4.78
C LEU A 23 -28.03 5.07 4.36
N ALA A 24 -27.97 4.26 3.30
CA ALA A 24 -26.70 3.75 2.78
C ALA A 24 -25.77 4.87 2.28
N ALA A 25 -26.33 5.92 1.65
CA ALA A 25 -25.55 7.08 1.23
C ALA A 25 -25.04 7.89 2.42
N GLN A 26 -25.85 8.06 3.47
CA GLN A 26 -25.44 8.73 4.69
C GLN A 26 -24.33 7.95 5.42
N GLU A 27 -24.48 6.63 5.56
CA GLU A 27 -23.46 5.76 6.15
C GLU A 27 -22.15 5.83 5.33
N ALA A 28 -22.23 5.87 4.00
CA ALA A 28 -21.06 6.05 3.16
C ALA A 28 -20.36 7.41 3.35
N ILE A 29 -21.12 8.49 3.56
CA ILE A 29 -20.57 9.83 3.86
C ILE A 29 -19.90 9.83 5.23
N GLU A 30 -20.57 9.32 6.27
CA GLU A 30 -20.01 9.24 7.64
C GLU A 30 -18.74 8.37 7.67
N GLN A 31 -18.71 7.29 6.90
CA GLN A 31 -17.53 6.45 6.74
C GLN A 31 -16.40 7.19 6.00
N ALA A 32 -16.71 7.93 4.93
CA ALA A 32 -15.73 8.71 4.19
C ALA A 32 -15.12 9.82 5.06
N ASP A 33 -15.93 10.50 5.88
CA ASP A 33 -15.45 11.49 6.86
C ASP A 33 -14.53 10.84 7.90
N THR A 34 -14.88 9.64 8.40
CA THR A 34 -14.06 8.86 9.35
C THR A 34 -12.71 8.53 8.75
N GLU A 35 -12.71 8.02 7.53
CA GLU A 35 -11.50 7.70 6.80
C GLU A 35 -10.68 8.98 6.60
N HIS A 36 -11.27 10.05 6.05
CA HIS A 36 -10.59 11.32 5.84
C HIS A 36 -9.89 11.83 7.10
N ALA A 37 -10.58 11.88 8.24
CA ALA A 37 -10.01 12.32 9.50
C ALA A 37 -8.84 11.44 9.96
N HIS A 38 -8.98 10.12 9.93
CA HIS A 38 -7.89 9.21 10.31
C HIS A 38 -6.64 9.39 9.43
N TRP A 39 -6.84 9.58 8.14
CA TRP A 39 -5.73 9.76 7.22
C TRP A 39 -5.05 11.12 7.35
N VAL A 40 -5.82 12.19 7.54
CA VAL A 40 -5.26 13.52 7.84
C VAL A 40 -4.42 13.47 9.12
N LEU A 41 -4.88 12.73 10.13
CA LEU A 41 -4.09 12.48 11.35
C LEU A 41 -2.82 11.67 11.07
N GLN A 42 -2.91 10.57 10.34
CA GLN A 42 -1.72 9.79 9.97
C GLN A 42 -0.69 10.65 9.24
N HIS A 43 -1.14 11.53 8.34
CA HIS A 43 -0.27 12.44 7.63
C HIS A 43 0.40 13.44 8.58
N ALA A 44 -0.36 14.07 9.46
CA ALA A 44 0.19 14.94 10.51
C ALA A 44 1.23 14.20 11.38
N TYR A 45 0.96 12.94 11.73
CA TYR A 45 1.88 12.14 12.53
C TYR A 45 3.16 11.82 11.77
N ALA A 46 3.05 11.47 10.48
CA ALA A 46 4.18 11.18 9.61
C ALA A 46 5.07 12.42 9.46
N THR A 47 4.47 13.58 9.19
CA THR A 47 5.16 14.88 9.10
C THR A 47 5.88 15.22 10.41
N LEU A 48 5.22 15.07 11.56
CA LEU A 48 5.85 15.30 12.86
C LEU A 48 7.00 14.31 13.12
N ARG A 49 6.86 13.03 12.75
CA ARG A 49 7.90 12.02 12.97
C ARG A 49 9.08 12.15 12.01
N GLU A 50 8.87 12.64 10.80
CA GLU A 50 9.96 12.97 9.88
C GLU A 50 10.82 14.10 10.45
N GLN A 51 10.17 15.16 10.96
CA GLN A 51 10.86 16.29 11.59
C GLN A 51 11.45 15.95 12.95
N PHE A 52 10.81 15.06 13.71
CA PHE A 52 11.19 14.62 15.05
C PHE A 52 11.23 13.09 15.13
N PRO A 53 12.30 12.41 14.64
CA PRO A 53 12.35 10.95 14.56
C PRO A 53 12.22 10.19 15.88
N THR A 54 12.50 10.86 17.01
CA THR A 54 12.38 10.31 18.36
C THR A 54 11.08 10.70 19.06
N ALA A 55 10.19 11.46 18.40
CA ALA A 55 8.92 11.86 18.98
C ALA A 55 8.03 10.64 19.23
N THR A 56 7.49 10.56 20.44
CA THR A 56 6.53 9.52 20.84
C THR A 56 5.16 10.10 21.13
N SER A 57 5.06 11.40 21.42
CA SER A 57 3.78 12.06 21.67
C SER A 57 3.77 13.52 21.26
N ALA A 58 2.58 14.09 21.10
CA ALA A 58 2.36 15.53 21.04
C ALA A 58 1.26 15.94 22.03
N VAL A 59 1.29 17.19 22.48
CA VAL A 59 0.20 17.77 23.28
C VAL A 59 -0.55 18.74 22.39
N VAL A 60 -1.86 18.53 22.22
CA VAL A 60 -2.75 19.37 21.42
C VAL A 60 -3.72 20.10 22.35
N ASP A 61 -3.84 21.40 22.17
CA ASP A 61 -4.80 22.25 22.89
C ASP A 61 -5.98 22.51 21.96
N THR A 62 -7.14 21.97 22.33
CA THR A 62 -8.42 22.15 21.63
C THR A 62 -9.23 23.31 22.22
N GLY A 63 -8.63 24.13 23.08
CA GLY A 63 -9.23 25.34 23.58
C GLY A 63 -9.34 26.39 22.48
N LEU A 64 -10.52 26.98 22.33
CA LEU A 64 -10.84 28.05 21.36
C LEU A 64 -9.74 29.13 21.28
N ARG A 65 -8.89 29.05 20.26
CA ARG A 65 -8.12 30.19 19.75
C ARG A 65 -8.88 30.82 18.58
N ARG A 66 -8.57 32.08 18.26
CA ARG A 66 -9.38 32.91 17.35
C ARG A 66 -9.48 32.38 15.89
N THR A 67 -8.60 31.47 15.48
CA THR A 67 -8.51 30.99 14.09
C THR A 67 -8.52 29.46 13.94
N LEU A 68 -8.20 28.72 15.00
CA LEU A 68 -8.14 27.25 15.01
C LEU A 68 -8.82 26.72 16.27
N SER A 69 -9.54 25.61 16.11
CA SER A 69 -10.15 24.85 17.20
C SER A 69 -9.17 23.90 17.89
N ALA A 70 -8.03 23.58 17.26
CA ALA A 70 -6.95 22.80 17.83
C ALA A 70 -5.55 23.31 17.42
N TRP A 71 -4.56 23.19 18.32
CA TRP A 71 -3.18 23.58 18.06
C TRP A 71 -2.16 22.72 18.81
N THR A 72 -1.05 22.35 18.17
CA THR A 72 0.03 21.59 18.82
C THR A 72 0.83 22.48 19.77
N VAL A 73 0.78 22.18 21.07
CA VAL A 73 1.49 22.91 22.13
C VAL A 73 2.90 22.41 22.32
N SER A 74 3.12 21.09 22.22
CA SER A 74 4.45 20.50 22.31
C SER A 74 4.56 19.18 21.54
N VAL A 75 5.77 18.86 21.10
CA VAL A 75 6.15 17.55 20.55
C VAL A 75 7.20 16.96 21.49
N ASN A 76 7.02 15.72 21.93
CA ASN A 76 7.81 15.15 23.03
C ASN A 76 8.39 13.78 22.68
N ALA A 77 9.62 13.53 23.13
CA ALA A 77 10.22 12.20 23.22
C ALA A 77 10.03 11.70 24.66
N SER A 78 9.06 10.83 24.88
CA SER A 78 8.61 10.46 26.23
C SER A 78 8.19 11.69 27.04
N ALA A 79 8.93 12.03 28.10
CA ALA A 79 8.65 13.20 28.94
C ALA A 79 9.42 14.46 28.52
N ASP A 80 10.40 14.33 27.63
CA ASP A 80 11.27 15.43 27.24
C ASP A 80 10.68 16.17 26.02
N PRO A 81 10.43 17.49 26.10
CA PRO A 81 9.95 18.26 24.97
C PRO A 81 11.07 18.41 23.92
N LEU A 82 10.77 18.03 22.68
CA LEU A 82 11.62 18.28 21.51
C LEU A 82 11.32 19.64 20.90
N TRP A 83 10.08 20.11 21.05
CA TRP A 83 9.60 21.40 20.57
C TRP A 83 8.44 21.88 21.44
N THR A 84 8.35 23.19 21.69
CA THR A 84 7.21 23.82 22.36
C THR A 84 6.77 25.12 21.68
N ALA A 85 5.46 25.37 21.66
CA ALA A 85 4.90 26.60 21.11
C ALA A 85 5.36 27.86 21.87
N ALA A 86 5.72 27.73 23.15
CA ALA A 86 6.24 28.83 23.96
C ALA A 86 7.65 29.25 23.52
N GLU A 87 8.52 28.28 23.24
CA GLU A 87 9.86 28.54 22.71
C GLU A 87 9.78 29.16 21.31
N ALA A 88 8.94 28.60 20.43
CA ALA A 88 8.68 29.13 19.09
C ALA A 88 8.19 30.59 19.14
N ALA A 89 7.22 30.91 20.01
CA ALA A 89 6.70 32.28 20.16
C ALA A 89 7.73 33.28 20.75
N SER A 90 8.74 32.79 21.46
CA SER A 90 9.80 33.62 22.05
C SER A 90 10.96 33.91 21.08
N ALA A 91 11.05 33.18 19.97
CA ALA A 91 12.05 33.42 18.95
C ALA A 91 11.78 34.77 18.27
N ILE A 92 12.69 35.74 18.48
CA ILE A 92 12.59 37.10 17.93
C ILE A 92 12.84 37.11 16.39
N ALA A 93 13.30 36.00 15.83
CA ALA A 93 13.62 35.84 14.42
C ALA A 93 12.43 35.35 13.59
N THR A 94 12.55 35.44 12.26
CA THR A 94 11.65 34.81 11.28
C THR A 94 11.30 33.37 11.68
N PRO A 95 10.04 32.91 11.44
CA PRO A 95 9.64 31.53 11.71
C PRO A 95 10.70 30.55 11.20
N ASN A 96 11.09 29.61 12.04
CA ASN A 96 11.99 28.55 11.60
C ASN A 96 11.18 27.52 10.78
N GLU A 97 11.82 26.81 9.87
CA GLU A 97 11.24 25.72 9.07
C GLU A 97 10.50 24.70 9.95
N ILE A 98 11.02 24.45 11.16
CA ILE A 98 10.38 23.58 12.17
C ILE A 98 9.02 24.12 12.63
N ASP A 99 8.91 25.43 12.83
CA ASP A 99 7.67 26.05 13.31
C ASP A 99 6.57 25.97 12.23
N GLU A 100 6.95 26.17 10.96
CA GLU A 100 6.05 26.01 9.81
C GLU A 100 5.55 24.56 9.68
N VAL A 101 6.42 23.57 9.90
CA VAL A 101 6.05 22.15 9.90
C VAL A 101 5.05 21.82 11.01
N VAL A 102 5.28 22.30 12.23
CA VAL A 102 4.36 22.05 13.36
C VAL A 102 3.04 22.81 13.20
N GLU A 103 3.06 24.02 12.63
CA GLU A 103 1.85 24.76 12.25
C GLU A 103 1.04 24.00 11.19
N GLY A 104 1.69 23.51 10.12
CA GLY A 104 1.03 22.70 9.10
C GLY A 104 0.40 21.43 9.65
N ALA A 105 1.12 20.70 10.51
CA ALA A 105 0.57 19.53 11.21
C ALA A 105 -0.60 19.90 12.14
N SER A 106 -0.57 21.09 12.76
CA SER A 106 -1.66 21.58 13.62
C SER A 106 -2.92 21.88 12.81
N TRP A 107 -2.79 22.45 11.62
CA TRP A 107 -3.91 22.65 10.69
C TRP A 107 -4.56 21.32 10.31
N GLN A 108 -3.75 20.30 9.97
CA GLN A 108 -4.24 18.96 9.65
C GLN A 108 -4.99 18.34 10.83
N ILE A 109 -4.40 18.42 12.04
CA ILE A 109 -5.06 17.95 13.27
C ILE A 109 -6.39 18.68 13.50
N ASP A 110 -6.43 20.01 13.31
CA ASP A 110 -7.67 20.78 13.42
C ASP A 110 -8.73 20.30 12.43
N THR A 111 -8.38 20.11 11.16
CA THR A 111 -9.28 19.58 10.12
C THR A 111 -9.86 18.23 10.54
N ALA A 112 -9.05 17.30 11.03
CA ALA A 112 -9.55 16.00 11.49
C ALA A 112 -10.52 16.12 12.67
N LEU A 113 -10.25 17.05 13.60
CA LEU A 113 -11.07 17.29 14.79
C LEU A 113 -12.40 18.01 14.48
N GLN A 114 -12.57 18.58 13.29
CA GLN A 114 -13.86 19.09 12.83
C GLN A 114 -14.88 17.96 12.58
N TYR A 115 -14.40 16.76 12.25
CA TYR A 115 -15.24 15.59 11.99
C TYR A 115 -15.41 14.70 13.23
N TYR A 116 -14.36 14.55 14.04
CA TYR A 116 -14.36 13.65 15.19
C TYR A 116 -13.85 14.31 16.47
N PRO A 117 -14.55 14.12 17.60
CA PRO A 117 -14.03 14.59 18.88
C PRO A 117 -12.77 13.77 19.26
N PRO A 118 -11.76 14.39 19.90
CA PRO A 118 -10.50 13.75 20.24
C PRO A 118 -10.64 12.40 20.94
N GLU A 119 -11.63 12.25 21.83
CA GLU A 119 -11.83 11.03 22.64
C GLU A 119 -12.23 9.81 21.82
N THR A 120 -12.68 10.01 20.58
CA THR A 120 -13.08 8.92 19.67
C THR A 120 -11.93 8.45 18.78
N LEU A 121 -10.84 9.22 18.72
CA LEU A 121 -9.71 8.94 17.86
C LEU A 121 -8.68 8.02 18.56
N PRO A 122 -8.09 7.05 17.85
CA PRO A 122 -7.10 6.15 18.42
C PRO A 122 -5.81 6.91 18.79
N GLY A 123 -5.27 6.61 19.97
CA GLY A 123 -4.04 7.25 20.49
C GLY A 123 -4.25 8.62 21.15
N TRP A 124 -5.48 9.12 21.23
CA TRP A 124 -5.80 10.37 21.90
C TRP A 124 -6.25 10.12 23.34
N SER A 125 -5.73 10.92 24.27
CA SER A 125 -6.13 10.85 25.68
C SER A 125 -6.17 12.24 26.31
N PRO A 126 -7.14 12.55 27.18
CA PRO A 126 -7.16 13.84 27.86
C PRO A 126 -5.92 13.98 28.75
N LYS A 127 -5.28 15.14 28.71
CA LYS A 127 -4.15 15.44 29.59
C LYS A 127 -4.66 15.74 30.99
N ALA A 128 -4.18 14.98 31.98
CA ALA A 128 -4.59 15.16 33.37
C ALA A 128 -4.35 16.62 33.81
N ASP A 129 -5.32 17.16 34.55
CA ASP A 129 -5.27 18.51 35.15
C ASP A 129 -5.25 19.70 34.17
N GLU A 130 -5.40 19.47 32.85
CA GLU A 130 -5.40 20.51 31.83
C GLU A 130 -6.63 20.37 30.89
N PRO A 131 -7.81 20.92 31.25
CA PRO A 131 -9.02 20.79 30.44
C PRO A 131 -8.84 21.42 29.05
N GLY A 132 -9.30 20.72 28.02
CA GLY A 132 -9.12 21.11 26.62
C GLY A 132 -7.73 20.77 26.06
N ARG A 133 -6.89 20.03 26.79
CA ARG A 133 -5.64 19.49 26.24
C ARG A 133 -5.66 17.98 26.17
N TYR A 134 -5.12 17.48 25.07
CA TYR A 134 -5.02 16.06 24.79
C TYR A 134 -3.58 15.67 24.52
N VAL A 135 -3.20 14.50 25.00
CA VAL A 135 -1.96 13.82 24.63
C VAL A 135 -2.28 12.92 23.45
N LEU A 136 -1.56 13.17 22.37
CA LEU A 136 -1.57 12.45 21.13
C LEU A 136 -0.39 11.47 21.12
N ASP A 137 -0.66 10.16 21.10
CA ASP A 137 0.35 9.12 20.97
C ASP A 137 0.75 8.95 19.49
N LEU A 138 1.94 9.43 19.13
CA LEU A 138 2.47 9.36 17.76
C LEU A 138 2.96 7.95 17.39
N THR A 139 3.04 7.03 18.36
CA THR A 139 3.37 5.62 18.15
C THR A 139 2.14 4.78 17.86
N ALA A 140 0.97 5.21 18.36
CA ALA A 140 -0.34 4.66 18.04
C ALA A 140 -0.86 5.23 16.72
N VAL A 141 -0.08 5.08 15.63
CA VAL A 141 -0.52 5.47 14.28
C VAL A 141 -1.89 4.83 14.04
N PRO A 142 -2.95 5.63 13.79
CA PRO A 142 -4.27 5.09 13.52
C PRO A 142 -4.11 4.03 12.43
N THR A 143 -4.53 2.79 12.67
CA THR A 143 -4.71 1.89 11.52
C THR A 143 -5.88 2.46 10.75
N VAL A 144 -5.68 2.74 9.46
CA VAL A 144 -6.77 3.12 8.56
C VAL A 144 -7.90 2.12 8.77
N PRO A 145 -9.09 2.55 9.21
CA PRO A 145 -10.22 1.64 9.26
C PRO A 145 -10.42 1.12 7.84
N ASP A 146 -10.53 -0.20 7.71
CA ASP A 146 -10.74 -0.91 6.45
C ASP A 146 -9.47 -1.24 5.63
N GLN A 147 -8.39 -1.66 6.29
CA GLN A 147 -7.38 -2.51 5.62
C GLN A 147 -8.05 -3.77 5.01
N ASP A 148 -9.17 -4.23 5.60
CA ASP A 148 -10.03 -5.30 5.12
C ASP A 148 -10.69 -4.97 3.75
N ARG A 149 -10.84 -3.69 3.36
CA ARG A 149 -11.28 -3.31 2.01
C ARG A 149 -10.27 -3.66 0.94
N GLN A 150 -8.97 -3.66 1.26
CA GLN A 150 -7.97 -4.16 0.32
C GLN A 150 -8.17 -5.67 0.06
N ASP A 151 -8.55 -6.43 1.09
CA ASP A 151 -8.93 -7.84 0.96
C ASP A 151 -10.26 -8.03 0.20
N SER A 152 -11.04 -6.95 0.04
CA SER A 152 -12.30 -6.95 -0.72
C SER A 152 -12.13 -6.67 -2.21
N LEU A 153 -11.01 -6.05 -2.64
CA LEU A 153 -10.73 -5.84 -4.06
C LEU A 153 -10.55 -7.20 -4.75
N PRO A 154 -11.36 -7.54 -5.77
CA PRO A 154 -11.15 -8.77 -6.52
C PRO A 154 -9.76 -8.80 -7.13
N ALA A 155 -9.00 -9.88 -6.90
CA ALA A 155 -7.62 -9.99 -7.38
C ALA A 155 -7.44 -9.76 -8.89
N GLY A 156 -8.50 -10.00 -9.69
CA GLY A 156 -8.51 -9.68 -11.11
C GLY A 156 -8.43 -8.16 -11.39
N ILE A 157 -9.09 -7.34 -10.57
CA ILE A 157 -9.06 -5.87 -10.71
C ILE A 157 -7.67 -5.34 -10.37
N SER A 158 -7.09 -5.76 -9.25
CA SER A 158 -5.73 -5.34 -8.86
C SER A 158 -4.69 -5.70 -9.93
N ARG A 159 -4.77 -6.92 -10.49
CA ARG A 159 -3.87 -7.33 -11.58
C ARG A 159 -4.10 -6.54 -12.87
N ALA A 160 -5.36 -6.27 -13.24
CA ALA A 160 -5.66 -5.49 -14.43
C ALA A 160 -5.10 -4.07 -14.31
N VAL A 161 -5.25 -3.43 -13.14
CA VAL A 161 -4.67 -2.12 -12.83
C VAL A 161 -3.15 -2.15 -12.88
N GLN A 162 -2.51 -3.18 -12.31
CA GLN A 162 -1.07 -3.30 -12.36
C GLN A 162 -0.54 -3.46 -13.79
N GLU A 163 -1.18 -4.30 -14.62
CA GLU A 163 -0.83 -4.43 -16.03
C GLU A 163 -1.00 -3.11 -16.79
N THR A 164 -2.05 -2.34 -16.46
CA THR A 164 -2.26 -1.00 -17.02
C THR A 164 -1.12 -0.06 -16.64
N VAL A 165 -0.75 0.03 -15.35
CA VAL A 165 0.37 0.86 -14.88
C VAL A 165 1.68 0.45 -15.55
N ASP A 166 1.92 -0.86 -15.70
CA ASP A 166 3.13 -1.40 -16.31
C ASP A 166 3.24 -1.11 -17.81
N SER A 167 2.11 -0.78 -18.45
CA SER A 167 2.06 -0.41 -19.87
C SER A 167 2.37 1.07 -20.13
N TRP A 168 2.35 1.92 -19.10
CA TRP A 168 2.65 3.34 -19.23
C TRP A 168 4.14 3.58 -19.50
N PRO A 169 4.52 4.77 -20.02
CA PRO A 169 5.91 5.19 -20.02
C PRO A 169 6.52 5.01 -18.63
N TRP A 170 7.69 4.36 -18.53
CA TRP A 170 8.24 3.92 -17.24
C TRP A 170 8.42 5.07 -16.24
N GLN A 171 8.65 6.30 -16.70
CA GLN A 171 8.74 7.49 -15.84
C GLN A 171 7.39 7.84 -15.21
N VAL A 172 6.30 7.74 -15.98
CA VAL A 172 4.93 7.99 -15.52
C VAL A 172 4.51 6.88 -14.55
N ALA A 173 4.79 5.62 -14.90
CA ALA A 173 4.56 4.48 -14.01
C ALA A 173 5.33 4.63 -12.68
N LEU A 174 6.60 5.06 -12.74
CA LEU A 174 7.40 5.31 -11.54
C LEU A 174 6.81 6.46 -10.71
N ALA A 175 6.45 7.59 -11.32
CA ALA A 175 5.83 8.71 -10.63
C ALA A 175 4.50 8.31 -9.97
N ALA A 176 3.64 7.57 -10.68
CA ALA A 176 2.38 7.06 -10.16
C ALA A 176 2.58 6.10 -8.98
N ARG A 177 3.56 5.19 -9.06
CA ARG A 177 3.89 4.28 -7.94
C ARG A 177 4.46 5.02 -6.74
N GLU A 178 5.29 6.02 -6.97
CA GLU A 178 5.88 6.84 -5.91
C GLU A 178 4.87 7.76 -5.23
N TYR A 179 3.94 8.28 -6.02
CA TYR A 179 2.69 8.83 -5.54
C TYR A 179 2.01 7.75 -4.69
N CYS A 180 1.41 6.71 -5.27
CA CYS A 180 0.65 5.69 -4.53
C CYS A 180 1.32 5.19 -3.24
N ARG A 181 2.63 4.98 -3.24
CA ARG A 181 3.43 4.66 -2.05
C ARG A 181 3.33 5.74 -0.97
N GLY A 182 3.56 7.02 -1.28
CA GLY A 182 3.41 8.08 -0.30
C GLY A 182 1.96 8.30 0.16
N LEU A 183 0.92 8.00 -0.64
CA LEU A 183 -0.45 7.94 -0.13
C LEU A 183 -0.60 6.84 0.93
N VAL A 184 -0.12 5.63 0.63
CA VAL A 184 -0.20 4.47 1.54
C VAL A 184 0.61 4.68 2.81
N GLU A 185 1.76 5.35 2.71
CA GLU A 185 2.64 5.69 3.83
C GLU A 185 2.20 6.98 4.56
N ALA A 186 1.10 7.60 4.13
CA ALA A 186 0.60 8.90 4.62
C ALA A 186 1.66 10.02 4.57
N ARG A 187 2.57 10.00 3.59
CA ARG A 187 3.55 11.07 3.35
C ARG A 187 2.94 12.31 2.70
N TYR A 188 1.74 12.21 2.13
CA TYR A 188 0.98 13.33 1.58
C TYR A 188 -0.50 12.94 1.43
N LEU A 189 -1.38 13.91 1.20
CA LEU A 189 -2.83 13.72 1.07
C LEU A 189 -3.29 13.53 -0.40
N PRO A 190 -4.41 12.84 -0.66
CA PRO A 190 -5.04 12.87 -1.97
C PRO A 190 -5.25 14.32 -2.41
N LEU A 191 -4.92 14.62 -3.67
CA LEU A 191 -5.08 15.98 -4.20
C LEU A 191 -6.55 16.22 -4.52
N GLU A 192 -7.04 17.39 -4.17
CA GLU A 192 -8.40 17.82 -4.51
C GLU A 192 -8.40 18.71 -5.76
N GLU A 193 -7.28 19.39 -6.03
CA GLU A 193 -7.13 20.31 -7.15
C GLU A 193 -5.80 20.09 -7.91
N THR A 194 -5.82 20.34 -9.22
CA THR A 194 -4.61 20.27 -10.07
C THR A 194 -3.53 21.27 -9.66
N ALA A 195 -3.89 22.37 -9.00
CA ALA A 195 -2.94 23.37 -8.51
C ALA A 195 -1.97 22.79 -7.45
N GLU A 196 -2.34 21.69 -6.79
CA GLU A 196 -1.57 21.05 -5.72
C GLU A 196 -0.47 20.11 -6.26
N HIS A 197 -0.42 19.90 -7.59
CA HIS A 197 0.57 19.01 -8.22
C HIS A 197 2.02 19.44 -7.97
N ASP A 198 2.28 20.75 -7.93
CA ASP A 198 3.62 21.29 -7.69
C ASP A 198 4.12 21.01 -6.26
N GLU A 199 3.21 20.93 -5.28
CA GLU A 199 3.52 20.61 -3.88
C GLU A 199 3.92 19.15 -3.73
N VAL A 200 3.12 18.24 -4.29
CA VAL A 200 3.43 16.80 -4.30
C VAL A 200 4.77 16.54 -4.96
N ARG A 201 5.05 17.20 -6.08
CA ARG A 201 6.37 17.12 -6.72
C ARG A 201 7.47 17.62 -5.79
N ALA A 202 7.29 18.76 -5.12
CA ALA A 202 8.31 19.33 -4.24
C ALA A 202 8.67 18.40 -3.06
N VAL A 203 7.67 17.69 -2.52
CA VAL A 203 7.82 16.70 -1.44
C VAL A 203 8.45 15.41 -1.98
N LEU A 204 7.83 14.79 -2.98
CA LEU A 204 8.21 13.44 -3.41
C LEU A 204 9.45 13.40 -4.30
N ALA A 205 9.71 14.41 -5.13
CA ALA A 205 10.90 14.41 -5.99
C ALA A 205 12.21 14.35 -5.18
N ARG A 206 12.20 14.83 -3.93
CA ARG A 206 13.34 14.69 -3.00
C ARG A 206 13.57 13.25 -2.55
N THR A 207 12.50 12.45 -2.45
CA THR A 207 12.55 11.05 -1.99
C THR A 207 12.90 10.04 -3.09
N VAL A 208 12.65 10.40 -4.37
CA VAL A 208 12.90 9.53 -5.53
C VAL A 208 14.33 9.67 -6.09
N ALA A 209 15.09 10.68 -5.65
CA ALA A 209 16.48 10.86 -6.06
C ALA A 209 17.32 9.62 -5.66
N PRO A 210 17.77 8.78 -6.61
CA PRO A 210 18.53 7.60 -6.25
C PRO A 210 19.93 8.03 -5.82
N ALA A 211 20.41 7.51 -4.68
CA ALA A 211 21.79 7.70 -4.25
C ALA A 211 22.81 7.15 -5.27
N ASP A 212 22.42 6.21 -6.14
CA ASP A 212 23.41 5.42 -6.91
C ASP A 212 23.08 5.16 -8.40
N ARG A 213 22.06 5.80 -9.00
CA ARG A 213 21.76 5.57 -10.43
C ARG A 213 21.45 6.85 -11.20
N ALA A 214 22.51 7.57 -11.56
CA ALA A 214 22.48 8.76 -12.44
C ALA A 214 21.98 8.48 -13.88
N GLU A 215 21.75 7.21 -14.23
CA GLU A 215 21.36 6.75 -15.57
C GLU A 215 19.85 6.79 -15.82
N PHE A 216 19.03 6.93 -14.77
CA PHE A 216 17.59 7.09 -14.89
C PHE A 216 17.23 8.57 -14.91
N ALA A 217 16.64 9.00 -16.02
CA ALA A 217 16.23 10.38 -16.26
C ALA A 217 15.46 10.97 -15.07
N THR A 218 15.77 12.22 -14.72
CA THR A 218 15.03 12.99 -13.73
C THR A 218 13.55 12.99 -14.07
N LEU A 219 12.69 12.60 -13.12
CA LEU A 219 11.24 12.76 -13.27
C LEU A 219 10.93 14.24 -13.49
N THR A 220 10.26 14.56 -14.60
CA THR A 220 9.86 15.94 -14.92
C THR A 220 8.53 16.25 -14.23
N ALA A 221 8.16 17.53 -14.20
CA ALA A 221 6.83 17.96 -13.76
C ALA A 221 5.71 17.20 -14.49
N ALA A 222 5.84 17.05 -15.82
CA ALA A 222 4.86 16.37 -16.65
C ALA A 222 4.69 14.89 -16.29
N HIS A 223 5.78 14.18 -15.95
CA HIS A 223 5.68 12.78 -15.52
C HIS A 223 4.90 12.62 -14.21
N TRP A 224 5.11 13.55 -13.26
CA TRP A 224 4.36 13.58 -12.00
C TRP A 224 2.89 13.90 -12.22
N GLU A 225 2.61 14.98 -12.96
CA GLU A 225 1.24 15.38 -13.29
C GLU A 225 0.47 14.24 -13.98
N GLU A 226 1.04 13.62 -15.01
CA GLU A 226 0.40 12.52 -15.73
C GLU A 226 0.20 11.29 -14.83
N GLY A 227 1.20 10.91 -14.04
CA GLY A 227 1.11 9.77 -13.12
C GLY A 227 0.06 9.96 -12.03
N ILE A 228 -0.01 11.17 -11.45
CA ILE A 228 -1.03 11.56 -10.47
C ILE A 228 -2.41 11.52 -11.12
N ASN A 229 -2.57 12.14 -12.28
CA ASN A 229 -3.85 12.19 -12.99
C ASN A 229 -4.40 10.79 -13.31
N TYR A 230 -3.56 9.83 -13.71
CA TYR A 230 -4.03 8.47 -13.95
C TYR A 230 -4.49 7.75 -12.67
N VAL A 231 -3.83 8.00 -11.53
CA VAL A 231 -4.25 7.43 -10.24
C VAL A 231 -5.62 7.97 -9.83
N HIS A 232 -5.85 9.29 -10.00
CA HIS A 232 -7.15 9.91 -9.75
C HIS A 232 -8.21 9.48 -10.77
N GLY A 233 -7.85 9.35 -12.05
CA GLY A 233 -8.73 8.84 -13.09
C GLY A 233 -9.25 7.43 -12.79
N LEU A 234 -8.37 6.53 -12.32
CA LEU A 234 -8.77 5.20 -11.84
C LEU A 234 -9.74 5.30 -10.67
N ALA A 235 -9.49 6.20 -9.71
CA ALA A 235 -10.30 6.35 -8.52
C ALA A 235 -11.72 6.78 -8.86
N LEU A 236 -11.85 7.74 -9.77
CA LEU A 236 -13.12 8.25 -10.29
C LEU A 236 -13.81 7.28 -11.25
N GLY A 237 -13.17 6.16 -11.59
CA GLY A 237 -13.67 5.19 -12.55
C GLY A 237 -13.67 5.72 -14.00
N ALA A 238 -12.88 6.76 -14.29
CA ALA A 238 -12.68 7.33 -15.61
C ALA A 238 -11.73 6.42 -16.41
N VAL A 239 -12.29 5.37 -17.01
CA VAL A 239 -11.53 4.32 -17.72
C VAL A 239 -12.07 4.12 -19.12
N GLU A 240 -11.21 3.80 -20.08
CA GLU A 240 -11.60 3.42 -21.44
C GLU A 240 -10.87 2.18 -21.92
N VAL A 241 -11.53 1.37 -22.76
CA VAL A 241 -10.85 0.33 -23.52
C VAL A 241 -10.09 0.96 -24.66
N TRP A 242 -8.77 0.82 -24.65
CA TRP A 242 -7.87 1.43 -25.63
C TRP A 242 -8.25 1.09 -27.08
N GLU A 243 -8.63 -0.16 -27.34
CA GLU A 243 -8.91 -0.64 -28.70
C GLU A 243 -10.29 -0.24 -29.25
N THR A 244 -11.26 0.07 -28.39
CA THR A 244 -12.67 0.29 -28.79
C THR A 244 -13.20 1.67 -28.44
N SER A 245 -12.50 2.41 -27.58
CA SER A 245 -12.96 3.67 -26.99
C SER A 245 -14.27 3.54 -26.20
N GLU A 246 -14.69 2.32 -25.83
CA GLU A 246 -15.74 2.14 -24.82
C GLU A 246 -15.21 2.64 -23.48
N GLY A 247 -15.91 3.59 -22.84
CA GLY A 247 -15.46 4.19 -21.59
C GLY A 247 -16.56 4.33 -20.55
N TYR A 248 -16.15 4.46 -19.29
CA TYR A 248 -16.97 4.72 -18.12
C TYR A 248 -16.39 5.89 -17.33
N GLY A 249 -17.19 6.44 -16.40
CA GLY A 249 -16.77 7.53 -15.50
C GLY A 249 -17.10 8.94 -16.02
N PRO A 250 -16.81 9.97 -15.20
CA PRO A 250 -16.97 11.37 -15.55
C PRO A 250 -15.97 11.78 -16.64
N THR A 251 -16.35 12.75 -17.48
CA THR A 251 -15.52 13.27 -18.58
C THR A 251 -15.00 14.69 -18.30
N TYR A 252 -14.67 15.04 -17.05
CA TYR A 252 -14.35 16.43 -16.66
C TYR A 252 -12.85 16.72 -16.53
N SER A 253 -12.53 17.99 -16.26
CA SER A 253 -11.25 18.67 -16.50
C SER A 253 -10.04 18.22 -15.65
N LEU A 254 -10.24 17.41 -14.60
CA LEU A 254 -9.16 16.81 -13.80
C LEU A 254 -8.98 15.32 -14.11
N ASP A 255 -9.84 14.75 -14.97
CA ASP A 255 -10.06 13.32 -15.09
C ASP A 255 -9.33 12.81 -16.33
N HIS A 256 -8.08 12.36 -16.16
CA HIS A 256 -7.45 11.58 -17.22
C HIS A 256 -8.24 10.28 -17.37
N ILE A 257 -8.80 10.08 -18.55
CA ILE A 257 -9.36 8.78 -18.92
C ILE A 257 -8.19 7.79 -18.96
N VAL A 258 -8.26 6.75 -18.15
CA VAL A 258 -7.20 5.76 -18.01
C VAL A 258 -7.43 4.65 -19.04
N PRO A 259 -6.53 4.51 -20.02
CA PRO A 259 -6.68 3.48 -21.03
C PRO A 259 -6.33 2.11 -20.46
N ILE A 260 -7.22 1.15 -20.65
CA ILE A 260 -7.07 -0.25 -20.25
C ILE A 260 -7.16 -1.13 -21.49
N PHE A 261 -6.20 -2.04 -21.66
CA PHE A 261 -6.23 -2.98 -22.79
C PHE A 261 -7.34 -4.02 -22.60
N GLN A 262 -8.11 -4.27 -23.66
CA GLN A 262 -9.14 -5.33 -23.67
C GLN A 262 -8.55 -6.70 -23.29
N CYS A 263 -7.29 -6.97 -23.68
CA CYS A 263 -6.62 -8.22 -23.35
C CYS A 263 -6.24 -8.36 -21.86
N SER A 264 -5.99 -7.24 -21.16
CA SER A 264 -5.76 -7.23 -19.71
C SER A 264 -7.04 -7.58 -18.95
N LEU A 265 -8.16 -6.94 -19.31
CA LEU A 265 -9.48 -7.24 -18.76
C LEU A 265 -9.86 -8.73 -18.93
N ALA A 266 -9.73 -9.24 -20.16
CA ALA A 266 -10.04 -10.62 -20.48
C ALA A 266 -9.15 -11.64 -19.74
N ARG A 267 -7.83 -11.37 -19.62
CA ARG A 267 -6.89 -12.24 -18.91
C ARG A 267 -7.18 -12.33 -17.42
N ASN A 268 -7.64 -11.22 -16.84
CA ASN A 268 -7.91 -11.11 -15.42
C ASN A 268 -9.38 -11.43 -15.05
N GLY A 269 -10.22 -11.75 -16.03
CA GLY A 269 -11.61 -12.15 -15.81
C GLY A 269 -12.48 -11.03 -15.26
N VAL A 270 -12.19 -9.78 -15.62
CA VAL A 270 -12.91 -8.59 -15.17
C VAL A 270 -13.39 -7.77 -16.36
N SER A 271 -14.49 -7.06 -16.20
CA SER A 271 -15.05 -6.13 -17.18
C SER A 271 -14.59 -4.69 -16.91
N LEU A 272 -14.65 -3.83 -17.93
CA LEU A 272 -14.33 -2.41 -17.78
C LEU A 272 -15.23 -1.73 -16.74
N ARG A 273 -16.51 -2.09 -16.70
CA ARG A 273 -17.47 -1.60 -15.70
C ARG A 273 -17.06 -1.97 -14.28
N GLU A 274 -16.67 -3.23 -14.04
CA GLU A 274 -16.22 -3.66 -12.72
C GLU A 274 -15.00 -2.86 -12.28
N VAL A 275 -14.05 -2.57 -13.18
CA VAL A 275 -12.90 -1.72 -12.86
C VAL A 275 -13.32 -0.28 -12.55
N SER A 276 -14.24 0.31 -13.33
CA SER A 276 -14.77 1.66 -13.12
C SER A 276 -15.48 1.81 -11.77
N GLU A 277 -16.25 0.80 -11.35
CA GLU A 277 -17.02 0.82 -10.10
C GLU A 277 -16.18 0.39 -8.88
N ALA A 278 -15.02 -0.24 -9.08
CA ALA A 278 -14.23 -0.86 -8.00
C ALA A 278 -13.72 0.12 -6.94
N PHE A 279 -13.40 1.35 -7.35
CA PHE A 279 -12.74 2.32 -6.49
C PHE A 279 -13.71 3.32 -5.86
N GLY A 280 -14.86 3.59 -6.50
CA GLY A 280 -15.91 4.43 -5.92
C GLY A 280 -15.47 5.85 -5.56
N GLY A 281 -14.43 6.40 -6.21
CA GLY A 281 -13.80 7.68 -5.87
C GLY A 281 -12.62 7.57 -4.89
N ASP A 282 -12.32 6.39 -4.36
CA ASP A 282 -11.25 6.18 -3.38
C ASP A 282 -9.88 6.05 -4.05
N VAL A 283 -9.17 7.18 -4.11
CA VAL A 283 -7.79 7.29 -4.63
C VAL A 283 -6.83 6.40 -3.84
N ARG A 284 -7.11 6.11 -2.58
CA ARG A 284 -6.23 5.29 -1.75
C ARG A 284 -6.41 3.81 -2.04
N LEU A 285 -7.62 3.38 -2.35
CA LEU A 285 -7.85 2.01 -2.82
C LEU A 285 -7.13 1.75 -4.14
N VAL A 286 -7.06 2.74 -5.03
CA VAL A 286 -6.16 2.70 -6.20
C VAL A 286 -4.70 2.64 -5.77
N ALA A 287 -4.29 3.51 -4.84
CA ALA A 287 -2.91 3.56 -4.37
C ALA A 287 -2.43 2.21 -3.81
N LEU A 288 -3.28 1.51 -3.05
CA LEU A 288 -3.01 0.15 -2.56
C LEU A 288 -2.86 -0.85 -3.72
N ALA A 289 -3.74 -0.79 -4.72
CA ALA A 289 -3.67 -1.66 -5.89
C ALA A 289 -2.40 -1.42 -6.74
N VAL A 290 -1.91 -0.18 -6.80
CA VAL A 290 -0.71 0.21 -7.57
C VAL A 290 0.59 -0.02 -6.77
N ALA A 291 0.57 0.17 -5.45
CA ALA A 291 1.75 0.07 -4.60
C ALA A 291 2.11 -1.37 -4.21
N ASP A 292 1.15 -2.31 -4.22
CA ASP A 292 1.40 -3.74 -4.02
C ASP A 292 1.24 -4.55 -5.33
N PRO A 293 2.24 -4.52 -6.23
CA PRO A 293 2.21 -5.28 -7.49
C PRO A 293 2.16 -6.81 -7.28
N SER A 294 2.34 -7.26 -6.05
CA SER A 294 2.50 -8.66 -5.71
C SER A 294 1.28 -9.28 -5.02
N GLY A 295 0.29 -8.48 -4.59
CA GLY A 295 -0.86 -8.94 -3.81
C GLY A 295 -0.44 -9.77 -2.59
N ARG A 296 0.75 -9.50 -2.04
CA ARG A 296 1.48 -10.43 -1.15
C ARG A 296 0.97 -10.43 0.29
N ARG A 297 -0.09 -9.67 0.58
CA ARG A 297 -0.61 -9.51 1.94
C ARG A 297 -1.99 -10.12 2.20
N ALA A 298 -2.61 -10.79 1.24
CA ALA A 298 -3.66 -11.77 1.55
C ALA A 298 -3.00 -13.06 2.07
N ALA A 299 -3.58 -13.66 3.12
CA ALA A 299 -3.18 -14.88 3.86
C ALA A 299 -2.48 -16.00 3.04
N PRO A 300 -1.69 -16.92 3.65
CA PRO A 300 -0.78 -17.83 2.95
C PRO A 300 -1.57 -18.87 2.13
N ALA A 301 -1.93 -18.50 0.91
CA ALA A 301 -2.28 -19.43 -0.15
C ALA A 301 -0.98 -19.92 -0.76
N GLU A 302 -0.75 -21.23 -0.69
CA GLU A 302 0.38 -21.94 -1.30
C GLU A 302 0.59 -21.46 -2.74
N GLU A 303 1.72 -20.80 -3.00
CA GLU A 303 2.09 -20.35 -4.35
C GLU A 303 2.13 -21.55 -5.32
N PRO A 304 1.64 -21.41 -6.56
CA PRO A 304 1.92 -22.38 -7.59
C PRO A 304 3.43 -22.33 -7.89
N VAL A 305 4.15 -23.32 -7.37
CA VAL A 305 5.58 -23.56 -7.59
C VAL A 305 5.86 -23.45 -9.09
N ARG A 306 6.54 -22.38 -9.51
CA ARG A 306 7.11 -22.33 -10.86
C ARG A 306 8.03 -23.54 -11.01
N PRO A 307 7.91 -24.34 -12.08
CA PRO A 307 8.73 -25.53 -12.24
C PRO A 307 10.20 -25.12 -12.26
N LEU A 308 10.94 -25.57 -11.24
CA LEU A 308 12.36 -25.28 -11.08
C LEU A 308 13.14 -25.76 -12.32
N PRO A 309 14.18 -25.03 -12.74
CA PRO A 309 15.08 -25.48 -13.80
C PRO A 309 15.66 -26.85 -13.41
N LYS A 310 15.73 -27.76 -14.39
CA LYS A 310 15.96 -29.19 -14.18
C LYS A 310 17.11 -29.53 -13.23
N PHE A 311 18.19 -28.77 -13.20
CA PHE A 311 19.34 -29.07 -12.31
C PHE A 311 19.17 -28.56 -10.88
N TYR A 312 18.65 -27.35 -10.66
CA TYR A 312 18.36 -26.86 -9.31
C TYR A 312 17.27 -27.71 -8.63
N GLN A 313 16.25 -28.10 -9.40
CA GLN A 313 15.20 -29.01 -8.94
C GLN A 313 15.76 -30.37 -8.51
N ARG A 314 16.66 -30.96 -9.31
CA ARG A 314 17.26 -32.28 -9.02
C ARG A 314 18.08 -32.30 -7.75
N LEU A 315 18.69 -31.17 -7.36
CA LEU A 315 19.39 -31.02 -6.09
C LEU A 315 18.48 -30.54 -4.95
N GLY A 316 17.24 -30.13 -5.23
CA GLY A 316 16.31 -29.58 -4.24
C GLY A 316 16.68 -28.17 -3.78
N LEU A 317 17.30 -27.38 -4.65
CA LEU A 317 17.74 -26.01 -4.36
C LEU A 317 16.74 -24.98 -4.92
N PRO A 318 16.48 -23.88 -4.19
CA PRO A 318 15.69 -22.75 -4.70
C PRO A 318 16.49 -21.93 -5.72
N GLN A 319 15.86 -21.51 -6.81
CA GLN A 319 16.50 -20.73 -7.90
C GLN A 319 16.73 -19.25 -7.54
N ASN A 320 15.93 -18.69 -6.63
CA ASN A 320 15.81 -17.25 -6.36
C ASN A 320 16.63 -16.74 -5.17
N ILE A 321 17.41 -17.61 -4.53
CA ILE A 321 18.32 -17.24 -3.45
C ILE A 321 19.74 -17.27 -4.02
N VAL A 322 20.63 -16.41 -3.50
CA VAL A 322 22.06 -16.46 -3.81
C VAL A 322 22.63 -17.80 -3.32
N VAL A 323 22.51 -18.85 -4.14
CA VAL A 323 22.96 -20.21 -3.80
C VAL A 323 24.48 -20.23 -3.82
N THR A 324 25.09 -20.52 -2.68
CA THR A 324 26.55 -20.60 -2.55
C THR A 324 27.06 -21.99 -2.96
N ARG A 325 28.37 -22.12 -3.20
CA ARG A 325 28.99 -23.42 -3.49
C ARG A 325 28.80 -24.41 -2.34
N SER A 326 28.82 -23.95 -1.09
CA SER A 326 28.58 -24.82 0.07
C SER A 326 27.18 -25.39 0.11
N ASP A 327 26.18 -24.64 -0.34
CA ASP A 327 24.79 -25.10 -0.40
C ASP A 327 24.62 -26.21 -1.44
N ILE A 328 25.26 -26.06 -2.60
CA ILE A 328 25.29 -27.07 -3.66
C ILE A 328 25.94 -28.37 -3.18
N ASP A 329 27.07 -28.26 -2.49
CA ASP A 329 27.76 -29.42 -1.91
C ASP A 329 26.91 -30.10 -0.82
N ALA A 330 26.24 -29.33 0.04
CA ALA A 330 25.39 -29.84 1.10
C ALA A 330 24.17 -30.58 0.54
N ALA A 331 23.49 -29.98 -0.44
CA ALA A 331 22.33 -30.54 -1.12
C ALA A 331 22.67 -31.83 -1.87
N TYR A 332 23.79 -31.87 -2.60
CA TYR A 332 24.27 -33.07 -3.27
C TYR A 332 24.54 -34.21 -2.27
N ARG A 333 25.23 -33.92 -1.15
CA ARG A 333 25.48 -34.93 -0.10
C ARG A 333 24.19 -35.44 0.54
N ALA A 334 23.18 -34.59 0.69
CA ALA A 334 21.88 -35.00 1.23
C ALA A 334 21.16 -35.94 0.25
N ARG A 335 21.15 -35.58 -1.04
CA ARG A 335 20.50 -36.36 -2.10
C ARG A 335 21.17 -37.71 -2.35
N VAL A 336 22.50 -37.73 -2.39
CA VAL A 336 23.29 -38.98 -2.47
C VAL A 336 23.02 -39.89 -1.27
N ARG A 337 22.89 -39.34 -0.05
CA ARG A 337 22.55 -40.13 1.14
C ARG A 337 21.16 -40.75 1.04
N ALA A 338 20.18 -40.02 0.50
CA ALA A 338 18.82 -40.50 0.30
C ALA A 338 18.72 -41.58 -0.80
N LEU A 339 19.57 -41.50 -1.84
CA LEU A 339 19.59 -42.44 -2.97
C LEU A 339 20.54 -43.63 -2.75
N ARG A 340 21.11 -43.83 -1.55
CA ARG A 340 22.00 -44.96 -1.28
C ARG A 340 21.21 -46.28 -1.34
N PRO A 341 21.57 -47.21 -2.24
CA PRO A 341 20.84 -48.48 -2.40
C PRO A 341 20.97 -49.41 -1.19
N ASP A 342 21.94 -49.18 -0.30
CA ASP A 342 22.16 -49.98 0.91
C ASP A 342 21.18 -49.65 2.06
N LEU A 343 20.44 -48.54 1.95
CA LEU A 343 19.47 -48.08 2.97
C LEU A 343 18.01 -48.31 2.57
N VAL A 344 17.77 -48.69 1.31
CA VAL A 344 16.42 -48.95 0.78
C VAL A 344 16.31 -50.44 0.46
N PRO A 345 15.56 -51.24 1.23
CA PRO A 345 15.28 -52.63 0.86
C PRO A 345 14.36 -52.66 -0.36
N THR A 346 14.93 -52.56 -1.57
CA THR A 346 14.15 -52.51 -2.82
C THR A 346 13.66 -53.88 -3.25
N VAL A 347 12.36 -53.98 -3.54
CA VAL A 347 11.60 -55.24 -3.69
C VAL A 347 11.53 -55.71 -5.16
N CYS A 348 12.00 -54.94 -6.15
CA CYS A 348 12.05 -55.38 -7.55
C CYS A 348 13.20 -54.75 -8.38
N ALA A 349 13.56 -55.38 -9.51
CA ALA A 349 14.67 -54.95 -10.38
C ALA A 349 14.41 -53.59 -11.08
N ALA A 350 13.15 -53.26 -11.37
CA ALA A 350 12.79 -52.00 -12.02
C ALA A 350 13.06 -50.76 -11.12
N GLN A 351 12.81 -50.89 -9.81
CA GLN A 351 13.09 -49.83 -8.84
C GLN A 351 14.59 -49.56 -8.71
N ARG A 352 15.42 -50.61 -8.73
CA ARG A 352 16.89 -50.45 -8.71
C ARG A 352 17.44 -49.75 -9.96
N THR A 353 16.80 -49.92 -11.12
CA THR A 353 17.19 -49.19 -12.33
C THR A 353 16.80 -47.72 -12.23
N ALA A 354 15.59 -47.41 -11.77
CA ALA A 354 15.13 -46.03 -11.58
C ALA A 354 16.00 -45.25 -10.56
N GLU A 355 16.38 -45.88 -9.44
CA GLU A 355 17.26 -45.26 -8.44
C GLU A 355 18.68 -44.98 -8.98
N LYS A 356 19.19 -45.85 -9.86
CA LYS A 356 20.48 -45.62 -10.54
C LYS A 356 20.39 -44.47 -11.53
N ASP A 357 19.29 -44.38 -12.28
CA ASP A 357 19.07 -43.28 -13.22
C ASP A 357 18.93 -41.95 -12.47
N ASP A 358 18.20 -41.92 -11.35
CA ASP A 358 18.10 -40.74 -10.48
C ASP A 358 19.45 -40.35 -9.88
N PHE A 359 20.27 -41.32 -9.46
CA PHE A 359 21.61 -41.06 -8.97
C PHE A 359 22.51 -40.43 -10.03
N ALA A 360 22.48 -40.95 -11.27
CA ALA A 360 23.23 -40.39 -12.39
C ALA A 360 22.80 -38.96 -12.70
N GLN A 361 21.49 -38.70 -12.67
CA GLN A 361 20.90 -37.39 -12.90
C GLN A 361 21.27 -36.36 -11.83
N VAL A 362 21.39 -36.78 -10.56
CA VAL A 362 21.84 -35.94 -9.44
C VAL A 362 23.33 -35.64 -9.54
N ALA A 363 24.15 -36.61 -9.94
CA ALA A 363 25.58 -36.41 -10.16
C ALA A 363 25.88 -35.44 -11.32
N GLU A 364 25.09 -35.51 -12.40
CA GLU A 364 25.17 -34.59 -13.53
C GLU A 364 24.80 -33.16 -13.12
N ALA A 365 23.69 -32.99 -12.39
CA ALA A 365 23.25 -31.70 -11.87
C ALA A 365 24.32 -31.05 -10.97
N TYR A 366 24.94 -31.84 -10.08
CA TYR A 366 26.05 -31.37 -9.26
C TYR A 366 27.27 -30.98 -10.11
N LYS A 367 27.66 -31.79 -11.10
CA LYS A 367 28.79 -31.48 -11.98
C LYS A 367 28.64 -30.10 -12.64
N VAL A 368 27.45 -29.78 -13.14
CA VAL A 368 27.16 -28.50 -13.81
C VAL A 368 27.07 -27.34 -12.80
N LEU A 369 26.29 -27.49 -11.73
CA LEU A 369 26.04 -26.38 -10.79
C LEU A 369 27.25 -26.05 -9.91
N SER A 370 28.10 -27.02 -9.67
CA SER A 370 29.24 -26.85 -8.79
C SER A 370 30.37 -26.06 -9.49
N ASP A 371 30.56 -26.23 -10.80
CA ASP A 371 31.51 -25.44 -11.60
C ASP A 371 30.95 -24.03 -11.87
N PRO A 372 31.62 -22.94 -11.45
CA PRO A 372 31.10 -21.58 -11.61
C PRO A 372 30.84 -21.18 -13.07
N ASP A 373 31.69 -21.60 -14.00
CA ASP A 373 31.59 -21.22 -15.42
C ASP A 373 30.51 -22.05 -16.14
N ALA A 374 30.36 -23.32 -15.75
CA ALA A 374 29.26 -24.16 -16.25
C ALA A 374 27.91 -23.69 -15.69
N ARG A 375 27.85 -23.30 -14.41
CA ARG A 375 26.67 -22.72 -13.78
C ARG A 375 26.28 -21.40 -14.44
N ALA A 376 27.21 -20.49 -14.64
CA ALA A 376 26.92 -19.21 -15.29
C ALA A 376 26.45 -19.35 -16.75
N ARG A 377 26.89 -20.40 -17.47
CA ARG A 377 26.34 -20.75 -18.79
C ARG A 377 24.92 -21.29 -18.68
N TYR A 378 24.71 -22.25 -17.78
CA TYR A 378 23.40 -22.84 -17.54
C TYR A 378 22.36 -21.78 -17.12
N ASP A 379 22.72 -20.88 -16.21
CA ASP A 379 21.86 -19.80 -15.71
C ASP A 379 21.47 -18.82 -16.83
N ARG A 380 22.37 -18.56 -17.79
CA ARG A 380 22.06 -17.74 -18.98
C ARG A 380 21.11 -18.43 -19.97
N GLU A 381 21.21 -19.75 -20.12
CA GLU A 381 20.36 -20.51 -21.04
C GLU A 381 18.92 -20.66 -20.54
N ILE A 382 18.73 -20.71 -19.22
CA ILE A 382 17.42 -20.90 -18.58
C ILE A 382 16.73 -19.60 -18.17
N SER A 383 17.43 -18.46 -18.22
CA SER A 383 16.92 -17.14 -17.89
C SER A 383 17.02 -16.21 -19.11
N PRO A 384 16.13 -16.36 -20.12
CA PRO A 384 16.06 -15.40 -21.22
C PRO A 384 15.35 -14.12 -20.74
N PHE A 385 16.13 -13.19 -20.21
CA PHE A 385 15.74 -11.85 -19.73
C PHE A 385 14.85 -11.81 -18.49
#